data_AF-A0AA38C3M6-F1
#
_entry.id   AF-A0AA38C3M6-F1
#
_cell.length_a   1.000
_cell.length_b   1.000
_cell.length_c   1.000
_cell.angle_alpha   90.00
_cell.angle_beta   90.00
_cell.angle_gamma   90.00
#
_symmetry.space_group_name_H-M   'P 1'
#
loop_
_entity.id
_entity.type
_entity.pdbx_description
1 polymer ?
#
loop_
_entity_poly.entity_id
_entity_poly.type
_entity_poly.pdbx_seq_one_letter_code
_entity_poly.pdbx_strand_id
1 'polypeptide(L)'
;KSGAAEGEGKDGAEAHIPQASQLSHQVEPDQNRQTPGGKLIYQTAKKRASGPKCPVTGKRIQGIPHLRPAEYRVSRLKRSRRTVNRPYGGVLSGSAVRERIIRAFLVEEQKIVKKVLKIQKSKEKTTKS
;
A
#
# COMPACT_ATOMS: atom_id res chain seq x y z
N LYS A 1 -30.74 55.99 -38.25
CA LYS A 1 -29.28 56.24 -38.19
C LYS A 1 -28.71 55.19 -37.23
N SER A 2 -28.28 54.04 -37.74
CA SER A 2 -26.88 53.73 -38.14
C SER A 2 -25.94 53.83 -36.93
N GLY A 3 -25.19 52.82 -36.52
CA GLY A 3 -24.83 51.59 -37.18
C GLY A 3 -24.06 50.65 -36.22
N ALA A 4 -23.64 49.52 -36.78
CA ALA A 4 -22.88 48.45 -36.16
C ALA A 4 -21.46 48.85 -35.74
N ALA A 5 -20.88 48.09 -34.79
CA ALA A 5 -19.46 47.76 -34.67
C ALA A 5 -19.37 46.61 -33.64
N GLU A 6 -19.32 45.36 -34.12
CA GLU A 6 -18.09 44.60 -34.39
C GLU A 6 -17.65 43.80 -33.16
N GLY A 7 -17.80 42.48 -33.26
CA GLY A 7 -17.28 41.53 -32.30
C GLY A 7 -15.78 41.37 -32.51
N GLU A 8 -15.04 41.43 -31.42
CA GLU A 8 -13.65 41.01 -31.41
C GLU A 8 -13.56 39.65 -30.73
N GLY A 9 -13.35 38.63 -31.57
CA GLY A 9 -12.97 37.31 -31.15
C GLY A 9 -11.70 37.41 -30.33
N LYS A 10 -11.78 37.05 -29.05
CA LYS A 10 -10.57 36.74 -28.30
C LYS A 10 -10.09 35.41 -28.84
N ASP A 11 -9.12 35.50 -29.74
CA ASP A 11 -8.31 34.40 -30.21
C ASP A 11 -7.87 33.59 -28.99
N GLY A 12 -8.63 32.52 -28.73
CA GLY A 12 -8.20 31.47 -27.84
C GLY A 12 -6.98 30.89 -28.52
N ALA A 13 -5.80 31.34 -28.10
CA ALA A 13 -4.55 30.69 -28.42
C ALA A 13 -4.65 29.27 -27.85
N GLU A 14 -5.21 28.38 -28.66
CA GLU A 14 -5.26 26.96 -28.41
C GLU A 14 -3.79 26.52 -28.45
N ALA A 15 -3.16 26.55 -27.27
CA ALA A 15 -1.78 26.16 -27.11
C ALA A 15 -1.68 24.69 -27.51
N HIS A 16 -1.25 24.45 -28.75
CA HIS A 16 -1.01 23.11 -29.26
C HIS A 16 0.10 22.47 -28.43
N ILE A 17 -0.31 21.67 -27.45
CA ILE A 17 0.59 20.92 -26.58
C ILE A 17 1.13 19.75 -27.41
N PRO A 18 2.44 19.64 -27.65
CA PRO A 18 3.00 18.50 -28.36
C PRO A 18 2.80 17.23 -27.51
N GLN A 19 2.06 16.26 -28.04
CA GLN A 19 1.93 14.95 -27.40
C GLN A 19 3.28 14.22 -27.46
N ALA A 20 3.86 13.95 -26.29
CA ALA A 20 5.08 13.17 -26.18
C ALA A 20 4.81 11.71 -26.58
N SER A 21 5.25 11.35 -27.78
CA SER A 21 5.64 10.02 -28.31
C SER A 21 4.96 8.76 -27.77
N GLN A 22 4.41 8.00 -28.71
CA GLN A 22 3.85 6.65 -28.64
C GLN A 22 4.48 5.71 -27.60
N LEU A 23 3.83 5.57 -26.45
CA LEU A 23 3.97 4.42 -25.55
C LEU A 23 2.56 3.88 -25.27
N SER A 24 2.29 2.68 -25.79
CA SER A 24 1.00 1.98 -25.83
C SER A 24 0.44 1.51 -24.48
N HIS A 25 0.94 2.03 -23.36
CA HIS A 25 0.53 1.61 -22.02
C HIS A 25 -0.16 2.77 -21.34
N GLN A 26 -1.51 2.81 -21.34
CA GLN A 26 -2.38 3.73 -20.58
C GLN A 26 -1.61 4.55 -19.53
N VAL A 27 -1.07 5.70 -19.95
CA VAL A 27 -0.39 6.65 -19.07
C VAL A 27 -1.45 7.69 -18.76
N GLU A 28 -2.05 7.61 -17.57
CA GLU A 28 -2.92 8.69 -17.09
C GLU A 28 -2.08 9.97 -16.98
N PRO A 29 -2.35 11.02 -17.77
CA PRO A 29 -1.56 12.24 -17.78
C PRO A 29 -1.98 13.15 -16.61
N ASP A 30 -1.46 12.87 -15.42
CA ASP A 30 -1.77 13.66 -14.23
C ASP A 30 -0.68 14.71 -13.97
N GLN A 31 -0.83 15.91 -14.54
CA GLN A 31 -0.49 17.23 -13.96
C GLN A 31 0.02 18.23 -15.01
N ASN A 32 -0.79 19.26 -15.29
CA ASN A 32 -0.32 20.50 -15.87
C ASN A 32 0.50 21.25 -14.81
N ARG A 33 1.82 21.24 -14.94
CA ARG A 33 2.70 21.98 -14.04
C ARG A 33 3.25 23.20 -14.78
N GLN A 34 3.05 24.39 -14.19
CA GLN A 34 3.69 25.60 -14.69
C GLN A 34 5.19 25.52 -14.46
N THR A 35 5.94 25.75 -15.53
CA THR A 35 7.39 25.92 -15.45
C THR A 35 7.73 27.31 -14.92
N PRO A 36 8.95 27.52 -14.38
CA PRO A 36 9.37 28.85 -13.91
C PRO A 36 9.25 29.98 -14.95
N GLY A 37 9.25 29.65 -16.25
CA GLY A 37 9.01 30.59 -17.35
C GLY A 37 7.54 30.82 -17.70
N GLY A 38 6.60 30.43 -16.83
CA GLY A 38 5.15 30.64 -17.01
C GLY A 38 4.47 29.73 -18.03
N LYS A 39 5.20 28.80 -18.67
CA LYS A 39 4.63 27.87 -19.66
C LYS A 39 4.02 26.64 -18.97
N LEU A 40 2.81 26.28 -19.36
CA LEU A 40 2.14 25.04 -18.96
C LEU A 40 2.68 23.86 -19.79
N ILE A 41 3.30 22.89 -19.13
CA ILE A 41 3.86 21.69 -19.78
C ILE A 41 3.28 20.43 -19.11
N TYR A 42 2.91 19.44 -19.92
CA TYR A 42 2.54 18.12 -19.43
C TYR A 42 3.79 17.35 -19.00
N GLN A 43 3.85 17.00 -17.72
CA GLN A 43 4.90 16.13 -17.21
C GLN A 43 4.34 14.73 -16.97
N THR A 44 5.09 13.71 -17.38
CA THR A 44 4.67 12.32 -17.17
C THR A 44 4.77 11.98 -15.68
N ALA A 45 3.63 11.95 -14.99
CA ALA A 45 3.56 11.46 -13.63
C ALA A 45 3.67 9.93 -13.58
N LYS A 46 4.31 9.43 -12.53
CA LYS A 46 4.30 8.00 -12.23
C LYS A 46 2.96 7.64 -11.59
N LYS A 47 2.27 6.60 -12.09
CA LYS A 47 1.07 6.03 -11.42
C LYS A 47 1.30 5.78 -9.93
N ARG A 48 0.30 6.08 -9.11
CA ARG A 48 0.29 5.89 -7.66
C ARG A 48 0.34 4.39 -7.34
N ALA A 49 1.27 3.99 -6.46
CA ALA A 49 1.42 2.60 -6.05
C ALA A 49 0.51 2.27 -4.86
N SER A 50 -0.08 1.08 -4.87
CA SER A 50 -0.66 0.48 -3.66
C SER A 50 0.48 0.02 -2.74
N GLY A 51 0.56 0.59 -1.54
CA GLY A 51 1.57 0.20 -0.55
C GLY A 51 1.34 -1.19 0.05
N PRO A 52 2.26 -1.66 0.92
CA PRO A 52 2.19 -2.97 1.55
C PRO A 52 0.96 -3.13 2.45
N LYS A 53 0.22 -4.22 2.24
CA LYS A 53 -0.99 -4.56 2.99
C LYS A 53 -0.77 -5.84 3.78
N CYS A 54 -1.43 -5.92 4.93
CA CYS A 54 -1.50 -7.15 5.72
C CYS A 54 -2.40 -8.17 5.00
N PRO A 55 -1.96 -9.42 4.78
CA PRO A 55 -2.78 -10.45 4.12
C PRO A 55 -3.99 -10.88 4.96
N VAL A 56 -3.93 -10.75 6.29
CA VAL A 56 -5.01 -11.17 7.20
C VAL A 56 -6.07 -10.08 7.34
N THR A 57 -5.64 -8.83 7.54
CA THR A 57 -6.56 -7.73 7.84
C THR A 57 -6.89 -6.88 6.62
N GLY A 58 -6.15 -7.01 5.51
CA GLY A 58 -6.24 -6.13 4.34
C GLY A 58 -5.77 -4.68 4.56
N LYS A 59 -5.54 -4.29 5.82
CA LYS A 59 -5.10 -2.94 6.22
C LYS A 59 -3.67 -2.67 5.80
N ARG A 60 -3.38 -1.41 5.50
CA ARG A 60 -2.02 -0.91 5.22
C ARG A 60 -1.10 -1.13 6.42
N ILE A 61 0.17 -1.42 6.14
CA ILE A 61 1.17 -1.57 7.19
C ILE A 61 1.68 -0.19 7.59
N GLN A 62 1.41 0.20 8.83
CA GLN A 62 1.85 1.47 9.38
C GLN A 62 3.38 1.52 9.48
N GLY A 63 3.96 2.69 9.20
CA GLY A 63 5.40 2.94 9.28
C GLY A 63 6.20 2.60 8.02
N ILE A 64 5.57 2.04 6.98
CA ILE A 64 6.22 1.78 5.69
C ILE A 64 5.64 2.73 4.63
N PRO A 65 6.47 3.53 3.93
CA PRO A 65 6.01 4.49 2.93
C PRO A 65 5.37 3.74 1.76
N HIS A 66 4.40 4.32 1.06
CA HIS A 66 3.77 3.71 -0.12
C HIS A 66 4.52 4.16 -1.38
N LEU A 67 5.42 3.32 -1.86
CA LEU A 67 6.28 3.62 -3.01
C LEU A 67 6.12 2.56 -4.09
N ARG A 68 6.63 2.86 -5.28
CA ARG A 68 6.74 1.84 -6.33
C ARG A 68 7.79 0.78 -5.97
N PRO A 69 7.68 -0.47 -6.46
CA PRO A 69 8.68 -1.52 -6.20
C PRO A 69 10.12 -1.07 -6.49
N ALA A 70 10.33 -0.32 -7.58
CA ALA A 70 11.64 0.20 -7.94
C ALA A 70 12.21 1.17 -6.89
N GLU A 71 11.38 1.89 -6.15
CA GLU A 71 11.78 2.89 -5.15
C GLU A 71 12.11 2.25 -3.79
N TYR A 72 11.62 1.03 -3.52
CA TYR A 72 12.04 0.22 -2.37
C TYR A 72 13.44 -0.40 -2.49
N ARG A 73 14.13 -0.18 -3.62
CA ARG A 73 15.50 -0.68 -3.82
C ARG A 73 16.43 -0.17 -2.72
N VAL A 74 17.37 -1.03 -2.31
CA VAL A 74 18.34 -0.76 -1.21
C VAL A 74 19.15 0.52 -1.45
N SER A 75 19.45 0.84 -2.71
CA SER A 75 20.20 2.05 -3.09
C SER A 75 19.41 3.35 -2.89
N ARG A 76 18.08 3.29 -2.87
CA ARG A 76 17.21 4.48 -2.75
C ARG A 76 16.63 4.65 -1.35
N LEU A 77 16.40 3.56 -0.64
CA LEU A 77 15.72 3.59 0.66
C LEU A 77 16.46 2.79 1.73
N LYS A 78 16.75 3.47 2.86
CA LYS A 78 17.37 2.87 4.05
C LYS A 78 16.52 1.71 4.60
N ARG A 79 17.15 0.76 5.28
CA ARG A 79 16.47 -0.41 5.86
C ARG A 79 15.36 -0.02 6.84
N SER A 80 15.61 0.96 7.71
CA SER A 80 14.64 1.43 8.72
C SER A 80 13.32 1.93 8.13
N ARG A 81 13.33 2.44 6.89
CA ARG A 81 12.12 2.89 6.19
C ARG A 81 11.39 1.74 5.48
N ARG A 82 12.02 0.58 5.32
CA ARG A 82 11.45 -0.60 4.64
C ARG A 82 10.87 -1.62 5.60
N THR A 83 11.28 -1.58 6.87
CA THR A 83 10.94 -2.59 7.87
C THR A 83 10.45 -1.94 9.16
N VAL A 84 9.60 -2.65 9.91
CA VAL A 84 9.25 -2.27 11.28
C VAL A 84 9.94 -3.22 12.26
N ASN A 85 10.48 -2.69 13.36
CA ASN A 85 11.19 -3.48 14.36
C ASN A 85 10.22 -4.27 15.27
N ARG A 86 9.56 -5.28 14.71
CA ARG A 86 8.72 -6.25 15.43
C ARG A 86 8.68 -7.58 14.65
N PRO A 87 8.25 -8.69 15.27
CA PRO A 87 8.00 -9.93 14.55
C PRO A 87 7.04 -9.74 13.38
N TYR A 88 7.38 -10.30 12.21
CA TYR A 88 6.64 -10.14 10.96
C TYR A 88 6.44 -8.68 10.50
N GLY A 89 7.34 -7.78 10.90
CA GLY A 89 7.34 -6.39 10.48
C GLY A 89 7.40 -6.25 8.95
N GLY A 90 6.49 -5.44 8.39
CA GLY A 90 6.38 -5.25 6.94
C GLY A 90 5.59 -6.32 6.18
N VAL A 91 5.11 -7.36 6.88
CA VAL A 91 4.21 -8.37 6.31
C VAL A 91 2.86 -8.36 7.01
N LEU A 92 2.85 -8.34 8.35
CA LEU A 92 1.63 -8.37 9.15
C LEU A 92 1.37 -7.05 9.86
N SER A 93 0.09 -6.73 10.08
CA SER A 93 -0.34 -5.64 10.96
C SER A 93 -0.03 -5.98 12.42
N GLY A 94 0.11 -4.96 13.27
CA GLY A 94 0.36 -5.18 14.71
C GLY A 94 -0.74 -6.00 15.38
N SER A 95 -2.01 -5.78 15.00
CA SER A 95 -3.14 -6.57 15.50
C SER A 95 -3.04 -8.05 15.10
N ALA A 96 -2.71 -8.34 13.84
CA ALA A 96 -2.58 -9.72 13.37
C ALA A 96 -1.41 -10.46 14.05
N VAL A 97 -0.32 -9.77 14.37
CA VAL A 97 0.79 -10.34 15.15
C VAL A 97 0.34 -10.67 16.57
N ARG A 98 -0.38 -9.76 17.24
CA ARG A 98 -0.92 -9.99 18.58
C ARG A 98 -1.87 -11.18 18.62
N GLU A 99 -2.81 -11.26 17.68
CA GLU A 99 -3.73 -12.39 17.57
C GLU A 99 -2.99 -13.71 17.35
N ARG A 100 -1.94 -13.72 16.52
CA ARG A 100 -1.12 -14.91 16.28
C ARG A 100 -0.41 -15.39 17.54
N ILE A 101 0.16 -14.47 18.32
CA ILE A 101 0.84 -14.79 19.59
C ILE A 101 -0.15 -15.38 20.58
N ILE A 102 -1.30 -14.72 20.79
CA ILE A 102 -2.32 -15.18 21.74
C ILE A 102 -2.90 -16.54 21.31
N ARG A 103 -3.21 -16.72 20.02
CA ARG A 103 -3.71 -17.99 19.49
C ARG A 103 -2.69 -19.12 19.67
N ALA A 104 -1.42 -18.86 19.39
CA ALA A 104 -0.36 -19.85 19.58
C ALA A 104 -0.28 -20.31 21.04
N PHE A 105 -0.26 -19.35 21.97
CA PHE A 105 -0.26 -19.62 23.40
C PHE A 105 -1.46 -20.45 23.84
N LEU A 106 -2.69 -20.00 23.54
CA LEU A 106 -3.90 -20.71 23.95
C LEU A 106 -4.00 -22.13 23.37
N VAL A 107 -3.57 -22.33 22.12
CA VAL A 107 -3.55 -23.65 21.50
C VAL A 107 -2.53 -24.57 22.18
N GLU A 108 -1.40 -24.04 22.61
CA GLU A 108 -0.38 -24.79 23.35
C GLU A 108 -0.87 -25.18 24.75
N GLU A 109 -1.45 -24.23 25.49
CA GLU A 109 -2.07 -24.49 26.80
C GLU A 109 -3.16 -25.56 26.71
N GLN A 110 -4.06 -25.44 25.73
CA GLN A 110 -5.10 -26.44 25.51
C GLN A 110 -4.55 -27.81 25.13
N LYS A 111 -3.43 -27.88 24.40
CA LYS A 111 -2.77 -29.17 24.08
C LYS A 111 -2.26 -29.84 25.35
N ILE A 112 -1.69 -29.09 26.28
CA ILE A 112 -1.21 -29.62 27.57
C ILE A 112 -2.38 -30.15 28.40
N VAL A 113 -3.43 -29.34 28.58
CA VAL A 113 -4.64 -29.74 29.33
C VAL A 113 -5.27 -31.00 28.73
N LYS A 114 -5.40 -31.06 27.40
CA LYS A 114 -5.93 -32.24 26.70
C LYS A 114 -5.07 -33.49 26.92
N LYS A 115 -3.74 -33.36 27.01
CA LYS A 115 -2.85 -34.50 27.30
C LYS A 115 -2.99 -34.98 28.74
N VAL A 116 -3.01 -34.06 29.72
CA VAL A 116 -3.14 -34.39 31.14
C VAL A 116 -4.48 -35.08 31.41
N LEU A 117 -5.59 -34.54 30.89
CA LEU A 117 -6.92 -35.14 31.03
C LEU A 117 -7.00 -36.54 30.42
N LYS A 118 -6.29 -36.79 29.31
CA LYS A 118 -6.21 -38.15 28.71
C LYS A 118 -5.47 -39.12 29.62
N ILE A 119 -4.35 -38.69 30.23
CA ILE A 119 -3.54 -39.52 31.14
C ILE A 119 -4.31 -39.85 32.43
N GLN A 120 -5.04 -38.88 32.99
CA GLN A 120 -5.88 -39.11 34.18
C GLN A 120 -7.00 -40.11 33.87
N LYS A 121 -7.72 -39.92 32.77
CA LYS A 121 -8.77 -40.84 32.32
C LYS A 121 -8.24 -42.26 32.04
N SER A 122 -7.03 -42.40 31.50
CA SER A 122 -6.44 -43.73 31.31
C SER A 122 -6.07 -44.36 32.65
N LYS A 123 -5.48 -43.61 33.59
CA LYS A 123 -5.12 -44.12 34.92
C LYS A 123 -6.34 -44.58 35.73
N GLU A 124 -7.42 -43.79 35.74
CA GLU A 124 -8.66 -44.14 36.46
C GLU A 124 -9.34 -45.41 35.92
N LYS A 125 -9.21 -45.68 34.62
CA LYS A 125 -9.73 -46.91 34.01
C LYS A 125 -8.92 -48.14 34.44
N THR A 126 -7.60 -48.02 34.51
CA THR A 126 -6.75 -49.13 34.97
C THR A 126 -6.93 -49.45 36.44
N THR A 127 -7.28 -48.47 37.28
CA THR A 127 -7.51 -48.69 38.72
C THR A 127 -8.91 -49.25 39.03
N LYS A 128 -9.85 -49.18 38.09
CA LYS A 128 -11.22 -49.69 38.24
C LYS A 128 -11.45 -51.05 37.57
N SER A 129 -10.51 -51.49 36.73
CA SER A 129 -10.43 -52.84 36.20
C SER A 129 -9.57 -53.71 37.09
#